data_AF-A0A937LI37-F1
#
_entry.id   AF-A0A937LI37-F1
#
_cell.length_a   1.000
_cell.length_b   1.000
_cell.length_c   1.000
_cell.angle_alpha   90.00
_cell.angle_beta   90.00
_cell.angle_gamma   90.00
#
_symmetry.space_group_name_H-M   'P 1'
#
loop_
_entity.id
_entity.type
_entity.pdbx_description
1 polymer ?
#
loop_
_entity_poly.entity_id
_entity_poly.type
_entity_poly.pdbx_seq_one_letter_code
_entity_poly.pdbx_strand_id
1 'polypeptide(L)'
;MVSDTDEIEVSAERGGDEMLDSDDVLADDVIEPEDDWLEDGKDYASRKANEMTQWVDNFFGNDERDLEQAESRLRLRTIYNWDERLDNEVKFRLGGKVSLPQISKRLDLVFRGEDMDDFGDDGVEDPSEDRIGLQYQVGPKDIRKHRFDLTVGFGSSGPKPGVKYVYQDAFAEDLNFRFTQRFTYDLGEGGYGSSRFVLDKALRERELVRAYTRFLYGEKTEGTEWSSSLSYARGWKGDSGRVGATWLYLGADGQTEPYDFVKNYKVGARFRRQAYRDWLFWEIEPSYNWRV
;
A
#
# COMPACT_ATOMS: atom_id res chain seq x y z
N MET A 1 8.08 33.72 78.38
CA MET A 1 8.28 33.01 77.12
C MET A 1 8.43 34.08 76.04
N VAL A 2 9.62 34.36 75.46
CA VAL A 2 10.86 33.54 75.34
C VAL A 2 10.54 32.23 74.57
N SER A 3 11.13 31.87 73.42
CA SER A 3 12.18 32.51 72.58
C SER A 3 12.23 31.83 71.19
N ASP A 4 12.72 32.37 70.06
CA ASP A 4 12.84 33.73 69.45
C ASP A 4 13.15 33.48 67.93
N THR A 5 12.73 34.31 66.96
CA THR A 5 13.46 35.41 66.26
C THR A 5 14.76 35.03 65.51
N ASP A 6 14.82 35.36 64.21
CA ASP A 6 15.97 35.88 63.40
C ASP A 6 15.64 35.82 61.87
N GLU A 7 16.34 36.49 60.93
CA GLU A 7 16.57 37.92 60.65
C GLU A 7 17.40 38.10 59.33
N ILE A 8 17.27 39.28 58.65
CA ILE A 8 18.26 40.16 57.90
C ILE A 8 19.31 39.56 56.91
N GLU A 9 19.76 40.13 55.77
CA GLU A 9 19.58 41.40 54.97
C GLU A 9 19.35 41.00 53.46
N VAL A 10 18.81 41.72 52.46
CA VAL A 10 18.53 43.15 52.13
C VAL A 10 19.75 43.95 51.54
N SER A 11 19.48 45.06 50.81
CA SER A 11 20.42 46.04 50.19
C SER A 11 21.20 45.63 48.91
N ALA A 12 21.57 46.50 47.94
CA ALA A 12 21.20 47.90 47.59
C ALA A 12 21.60 48.27 46.12
N GLU A 13 21.25 49.48 45.63
CA GLU A 13 21.36 49.96 44.22
C GLU A 13 22.57 50.86 43.87
N ARG A 14 22.82 51.04 42.54
CA ARG A 14 23.43 52.19 41.77
C ARG A 14 24.54 51.75 40.78
N GLY A 15 24.76 52.39 39.62
CA GLY A 15 23.98 53.44 38.91
C GLY A 15 24.83 54.36 38.00
N GLY A 16 24.27 54.85 36.88
CA GLY A 16 24.83 55.87 35.97
C GLY A 16 25.74 55.36 34.83
N ASP A 17 25.99 56.09 33.74
CA ASP A 17 25.34 57.32 33.18
C ASP A 17 25.80 57.55 31.69
N GLU A 18 25.35 58.65 31.09
CA GLU A 18 25.78 59.34 29.85
C GLU A 18 25.14 58.97 28.49
N MET A 19 24.91 60.06 27.72
CA MET A 19 24.04 60.22 26.55
C MET A 19 24.82 60.28 25.21
N LEU A 20 24.06 60.27 24.10
CA LEU A 20 24.27 60.96 22.79
C LEU A 20 24.44 60.12 21.51
N ASP A 21 23.31 60.04 20.77
CA ASP A 21 23.12 60.58 19.40
C ASP A 21 23.66 59.87 18.13
N SER A 22 22.97 60.16 17.02
CA SER A 22 23.24 59.89 15.59
C SER A 22 23.12 58.46 15.00
N ASP A 23 22.13 58.37 14.10
CA ASP A 23 22.09 57.74 12.76
C ASP A 23 22.34 56.24 12.47
N ASP A 24 21.30 55.67 11.84
CA ASP A 24 21.31 54.72 10.72
C ASP A 24 22.03 53.36 10.85
N VAL A 25 21.25 52.35 11.29
CA VAL A 25 21.49 50.95 10.93
C VAL A 25 20.19 50.35 10.41
N LEU A 26 20.19 49.96 9.14
CA LEU A 26 19.10 49.20 8.50
C LEU A 26 18.98 47.81 9.13
N ALA A 27 18.09 47.67 10.11
CA ALA A 27 17.61 46.38 10.57
C ALA A 27 16.52 45.86 9.61
N ASP A 28 16.84 44.77 8.92
CA ASP A 28 15.93 44.09 8.00
C ASP A 28 14.87 43.33 8.83
N ASP A 29 13.66 43.88 8.95
CA ASP A 29 12.52 43.23 9.61
C ASP A 29 12.01 42.07 8.73
N VAL A 30 12.76 40.96 8.76
CA VAL A 30 12.41 39.68 8.11
C VAL A 30 11.26 39.03 8.89
N ILE A 31 10.06 39.56 8.69
CA ILE A 31 8.81 38.95 9.17
C ILE A 31 8.41 37.86 8.18
N GLU A 32 8.76 36.60 8.47
CA GLU A 32 7.99 35.41 8.09
C GLU A 32 8.51 34.17 8.88
N PRO A 33 7.69 33.13 9.14
CA PRO A 33 6.29 32.98 8.75
C PRO A 33 5.30 32.71 9.90
N GLU A 34 4.05 33.17 9.74
CA GLU A 34 2.87 32.60 10.43
C GLU A 34 2.17 31.59 9.50
N ASP A 35 2.67 30.34 9.39
CA ASP A 35 2.03 29.28 8.57
C ASP A 35 1.86 27.92 9.30
N ASP A 36 2.08 27.91 10.61
CA ASP A 36 1.99 26.72 11.51
C ASP A 36 0.62 26.02 11.41
N TRP A 37 -0.47 26.80 11.36
CA TRP A 37 -1.84 26.30 11.20
C TRP A 37 -2.08 25.55 9.89
N LEU A 38 -1.31 25.88 8.84
CA LEU A 38 -1.41 25.25 7.53
C LEU A 38 -0.57 23.96 7.48
N GLU A 39 0.40 23.74 8.37
CA GLU A 39 1.11 22.46 8.49
C GLU A 39 0.31 21.46 9.32
N ASP A 40 -0.24 21.88 10.47
CA ASP A 40 -0.97 21.02 11.41
C ASP A 40 -2.23 20.39 10.76
N GLY A 41 -2.91 21.15 9.88
CA GLY A 41 -4.02 20.65 9.05
C GLY A 41 -3.61 19.57 8.04
N LYS A 42 -2.50 19.79 7.31
CA LYS A 42 -1.94 18.82 6.35
C LYS A 42 -1.57 17.51 7.05
N ASP A 43 -0.94 17.58 8.22
CA ASP A 43 -0.45 16.39 8.91
C ASP A 43 -1.57 15.58 9.58
N TYR A 44 -2.70 16.20 9.96
CA TYR A 44 -3.92 15.48 10.34
C TYR A 44 -4.58 14.76 9.14
N ALA A 45 -4.71 15.43 7.99
CA ALA A 45 -5.37 14.85 6.82
C ALA A 45 -4.53 13.77 6.12
N SER A 46 -3.22 13.98 6.00
CA SER A 46 -2.24 13.02 5.45
C SER A 46 -2.27 11.68 6.20
N ARG A 47 -2.36 11.71 7.54
CA ARG A 47 -2.61 10.51 8.36
C ARG A 47 -3.91 9.82 7.97
N LYS A 48 -5.01 10.56 7.85
CA LYS A 48 -6.36 10.05 7.57
C LYS A 48 -6.47 9.31 6.23
N ALA A 49 -5.88 9.84 5.15
CA ALA A 49 -5.87 9.15 3.85
C ALA A 49 -5.00 7.89 3.89
N ASN A 50 -3.82 7.96 4.51
CA ASN A 50 -2.92 6.82 4.67
C ASN A 50 -3.54 5.70 5.54
N GLU A 51 -4.19 6.05 6.66
CA GLU A 51 -4.93 5.13 7.53
C GLU A 51 -6.08 4.43 6.80
N MET A 52 -6.87 5.17 6.01
CA MET A 52 -7.98 4.60 5.24
C MET A 52 -7.49 3.69 4.11
N THR A 53 -6.40 4.07 3.41
CA THR A 53 -5.74 3.21 2.42
C THR A 53 -5.21 1.93 3.07
N GLN A 54 -4.49 2.03 4.19
CA GLN A 54 -4.00 0.87 4.95
C GLN A 54 -5.14 0.00 5.47
N TRP A 55 -6.24 0.58 5.95
CA TRP A 55 -7.41 -0.18 6.38
C TRP A 55 -8.05 -0.93 5.22
N VAL A 56 -8.22 -0.28 4.06
CA VAL A 56 -8.73 -0.92 2.84
C VAL A 56 -7.83 -2.06 2.39
N ASP A 57 -6.52 -1.85 2.36
CA ASP A 57 -5.58 -2.89 1.91
C ASP A 57 -5.60 -4.07 2.90
N ASN A 58 -5.55 -3.83 4.22
CA ASN A 58 -5.66 -4.92 5.20
C ASN A 58 -7.03 -5.62 5.20
N PHE A 59 -8.10 -4.95 4.76
CA PHE A 59 -9.46 -5.51 4.73
C PHE A 59 -9.84 -6.20 3.41
N PHE A 60 -9.26 -5.81 2.27
CA PHE A 60 -9.61 -6.34 0.94
C PHE A 60 -8.40 -6.88 0.14
N GLY A 61 -7.20 -6.53 0.55
CA GLY A 61 -6.01 -6.52 -0.29
C GLY A 61 -5.63 -7.86 -0.89
N ASN A 62 -5.06 -7.77 -2.09
CA ASN A 62 -4.19 -8.79 -2.65
C ASN A 62 -2.87 -8.79 -1.89
N ASP A 63 -2.27 -9.97 -1.80
CA ASP A 63 -1.41 -10.31 -0.67
C ASP A 63 -0.12 -9.47 -0.56
N GLU A 64 0.29 -8.74 -1.60
CA GLU A 64 1.55 -7.99 -1.59
C GLU A 64 1.59 -6.75 -0.66
N ARG A 65 0.58 -5.85 -0.62
CA ARG A 65 0.64 -4.66 0.27
C ARG A 65 0.57 -5.05 1.76
N ASP A 66 -0.20 -6.08 2.08
CA ASP A 66 -0.35 -6.62 3.44
C ASP A 66 0.94 -7.28 3.94
N LEU A 67 1.65 -8.01 3.07
CA LEU A 67 2.92 -8.64 3.41
C LEU A 67 4.08 -7.63 3.43
N GLU A 68 4.04 -6.57 2.61
CA GLU A 68 5.03 -5.48 2.72
C GLU A 68 5.09 -4.84 4.12
N GLN A 69 3.95 -4.71 4.79
CA GLN A 69 3.80 -4.05 6.10
C GLN A 69 3.98 -5.00 7.29
N ALA A 70 3.72 -6.30 7.15
CA ALA A 70 3.81 -7.27 8.25
C ALA A 70 5.24 -7.74 8.55
N GLU A 71 5.58 -7.93 9.84
CA GLU A 71 6.81 -8.63 10.26
C GLU A 71 6.69 -10.16 10.10
N SER A 72 5.52 -10.73 10.41
CA SER A 72 5.18 -12.13 10.13
C SER A 72 3.67 -12.28 10.02
N ARG A 73 3.20 -12.94 8.96
CA ARG A 73 1.77 -13.12 8.68
C ARG A 73 1.55 -14.38 7.86
N LEU A 74 0.44 -15.06 8.12
CA LEU A 74 -0.04 -16.21 7.34
C LEU A 74 -1.52 -16.00 7.04
N ARG A 75 -1.95 -16.30 5.82
CA ARG A 75 -3.33 -16.16 5.32
C ARG A 75 -3.70 -17.37 4.48
N LEU A 76 -4.58 -18.22 5.02
CA LEU A 76 -5.28 -19.23 4.23
C LEU A 76 -6.58 -18.63 3.69
N ARG A 77 -6.85 -18.79 2.40
CA ARG A 77 -8.11 -18.47 1.74
C ARG A 77 -8.63 -19.72 1.04
N THR A 78 -9.85 -20.13 1.35
CA THR A 78 -10.60 -21.10 0.53
C THR A 78 -11.54 -20.31 -0.37
N ILE A 79 -11.50 -20.58 -1.66
CA ILE A 79 -12.30 -19.91 -2.69
C ILE A 79 -13.19 -20.97 -3.33
N TYR A 80 -14.46 -20.65 -3.56
CA TYR A 80 -15.36 -21.46 -4.37
C TYR A 80 -15.84 -20.61 -5.54
N ASN A 81 -15.46 -21.02 -6.75
CA ASN A 81 -15.83 -20.37 -8.00
C ASN A 81 -17.02 -21.11 -8.63
N TRP A 82 -18.01 -20.33 -9.05
CA TRP A 82 -19.09 -20.79 -9.91
C TRP A 82 -19.15 -19.86 -11.13
N ASP A 83 -19.12 -20.44 -12.32
CA ASP A 83 -19.27 -19.79 -13.62
C ASP A 83 -20.42 -20.49 -14.37
N GLU A 84 -21.05 -19.82 -15.34
CA GLU A 84 -22.07 -20.43 -16.21
C GLU A 84 -21.46 -21.18 -17.41
N ARG A 85 -20.17 -20.97 -17.68
CA ARG A 85 -19.44 -21.44 -18.87
C ARG A 85 -18.24 -22.33 -18.56
N LEU A 86 -17.84 -22.44 -17.29
CA LEU A 86 -16.73 -23.26 -16.80
C LEU A 86 -17.21 -24.14 -15.63
N ASP A 87 -16.43 -25.18 -15.31
CA ASP A 87 -16.75 -26.07 -14.18
C ASP A 87 -16.62 -25.38 -12.82
N ASN A 88 -17.36 -25.89 -11.83
CA ASN A 88 -17.31 -25.44 -10.44
C ASN A 88 -15.96 -25.82 -9.80
N GLU A 89 -15.27 -24.86 -9.21
CA GLU A 89 -13.89 -25.04 -8.72
C GLU A 89 -13.71 -24.63 -7.25
N VAL A 90 -12.88 -25.37 -6.51
CA VAL A 90 -12.50 -25.04 -5.12
C VAL A 90 -10.98 -24.84 -5.05
N LYS A 91 -10.53 -23.59 -4.90
CA LYS A 91 -9.10 -23.23 -4.80
C LYS A 91 -8.69 -23.00 -3.34
N PHE A 92 -7.44 -23.31 -3.00
CA PHE A 92 -6.86 -23.06 -1.66
C PHE A 92 -5.59 -22.22 -1.76
N ARG A 93 -5.67 -20.94 -1.39
CA ARG A 93 -4.54 -19.98 -1.47
C ARG A 93 -3.91 -19.78 -0.09
N LEU A 94 -2.64 -20.15 0.07
CA LEU A 94 -1.86 -19.95 1.30
C LEU A 94 -0.79 -18.87 1.11
N GLY A 95 -1.13 -17.62 1.38
CA GLY A 95 -0.19 -16.48 1.37
C GLY A 95 0.50 -16.30 2.72
N GLY A 96 1.74 -15.81 2.74
CA GLY A 96 2.43 -15.51 3.98
C GLY A 96 3.79 -14.84 3.82
N LYS A 97 4.32 -14.36 4.94
CA LYS A 97 5.65 -13.78 5.05
C LYS A 97 6.21 -14.04 6.43
N VAL A 98 7.52 -14.28 6.49
CA VAL A 98 8.29 -14.39 7.73
C VAL A 98 9.55 -13.54 7.58
N SER A 99 9.66 -12.43 8.31
CA SER A 99 10.93 -11.72 8.47
C SER A 99 11.96 -12.62 9.15
N LEU A 100 13.22 -12.56 8.71
CA LEU A 100 14.31 -13.41 9.18
C LEU A 100 15.34 -12.59 10.01
N PRO A 101 14.97 -11.97 11.14
CA PRO A 101 15.80 -11.00 11.85
C PRO A 101 17.11 -11.56 12.40
N GLN A 102 17.21 -12.89 12.58
CA GLN A 102 18.43 -13.59 12.97
C GLN A 102 19.49 -13.66 11.84
N ILE A 103 19.06 -13.51 10.58
CA ILE A 103 19.94 -13.39 9.41
C ILE A 103 20.11 -11.91 9.04
N SER A 104 19.00 -11.19 8.90
CA SER A 104 18.98 -9.74 8.73
C SER A 104 17.60 -9.17 8.97
N LYS A 105 17.51 -8.01 9.64
CA LYS A 105 16.27 -7.21 9.79
C LYS A 105 15.70 -6.68 8.47
N ARG A 106 16.37 -6.95 7.34
CA ARG A 106 16.03 -6.55 5.97
C ARG A 106 15.68 -7.73 5.06
N LEU A 107 15.84 -8.97 5.54
CA LEU A 107 15.58 -10.18 4.77
C LEU A 107 14.23 -10.76 5.20
N ASP A 108 13.33 -10.87 4.24
CA ASP A 108 11.99 -11.43 4.40
C ASP A 108 11.85 -12.67 3.51
N LEU A 109 11.28 -13.76 4.03
CA LEU A 109 10.87 -14.92 3.25
C LEU A 109 9.38 -14.78 2.94
N VAL A 110 9.02 -14.78 1.65
CA VAL A 110 7.68 -14.53 1.14
C VAL A 110 7.13 -15.80 0.47
N PHE A 111 5.87 -16.10 0.74
CA PHE A 111 5.10 -17.19 0.17
C PHE A 111 3.81 -16.63 -0.45
N ARG A 112 3.58 -16.91 -1.74
CA ARG A 112 2.35 -16.63 -2.48
C ARG A 112 1.79 -17.99 -2.92
N GLY A 113 0.84 -18.52 -2.17
CA GLY A 113 0.29 -19.86 -2.43
C GLY A 113 -0.44 -19.93 -3.76
N GLU A 114 -0.13 -20.97 -4.54
CA GLU A 114 -0.83 -21.37 -5.75
C GLU A 114 -1.30 -22.83 -5.64
N ASP A 115 -2.04 -23.27 -6.67
CA ASP A 115 -2.81 -24.51 -6.86
C ASP A 115 -4.34 -24.19 -6.88
N MET A 116 -5.01 -24.22 -8.04
CA MET A 116 -4.56 -24.30 -9.44
C MET A 116 -5.32 -23.23 -10.28
N ASP A 117 -4.94 -23.04 -11.54
CA ASP A 117 -5.62 -22.29 -12.60
C ASP A 117 -6.02 -20.82 -12.30
N ASP A 118 -6.50 -20.15 -13.37
CA ASP A 118 -6.68 -18.70 -13.51
C ASP A 118 -7.63 -18.02 -12.48
N PHE A 119 -7.73 -16.69 -12.57
CA PHE A 119 -8.50 -15.75 -11.74
C PHE A 119 -7.82 -15.35 -10.43
N GLY A 120 -6.71 -14.61 -10.59
CA GLY A 120 -6.37 -13.50 -9.70
C GLY A 120 -7.40 -12.35 -9.79
N ASP A 121 -7.21 -11.29 -9.00
CA ASP A 121 -8.16 -10.16 -8.91
C ASP A 121 -8.33 -9.38 -10.23
N ASP A 122 -7.45 -9.58 -11.21
CA ASP A 122 -7.52 -8.99 -12.54
C ASP A 122 -7.91 -9.98 -13.65
N GLY A 123 -8.03 -11.28 -13.35
CA GLY A 123 -8.23 -12.31 -14.39
C GLY A 123 -7.04 -12.54 -15.32
N VAL A 124 -5.83 -12.18 -14.88
CA VAL A 124 -4.58 -12.35 -15.62
C VAL A 124 -3.49 -12.80 -14.63
N GLU A 125 -2.74 -13.85 -14.97
CA GLU A 125 -1.56 -14.29 -14.20
C GLU A 125 -0.46 -13.21 -14.22
N ASP A 126 0.40 -13.16 -13.20
CA ASP A 126 1.57 -12.27 -13.19
C ASP A 126 2.85 -13.09 -13.06
N PRO A 127 3.48 -13.51 -14.19
CA PRO A 127 4.70 -14.30 -14.16
C PRO A 127 5.92 -13.55 -13.59
N SER A 128 5.79 -12.25 -13.26
CA SER A 128 6.80 -11.53 -12.47
C SER A 128 6.67 -11.77 -10.96
N GLU A 129 5.64 -12.46 -10.48
CA GLU A 129 5.41 -12.75 -9.05
C GLU A 129 5.70 -14.20 -8.65
N ASP A 130 6.68 -14.38 -7.78
CA ASP A 130 7.13 -15.70 -7.36
C ASP A 130 6.30 -16.32 -6.22
N ARG A 131 5.96 -17.60 -6.39
CA ARG A 131 5.29 -18.47 -5.41
C ARG A 131 6.03 -18.55 -4.07
N ILE A 132 7.35 -18.66 -4.11
CA ILE A 132 8.22 -18.67 -2.93
C ILE A 132 9.45 -17.86 -3.29
N GLY A 133 9.82 -16.89 -2.45
CA GLY A 133 11.01 -16.07 -2.70
C GLY A 133 11.58 -15.38 -1.48
N LEU A 134 12.86 -15.07 -1.55
CA LEU A 134 13.53 -14.18 -0.61
C LEU A 134 13.44 -12.74 -1.13
N GLN A 135 13.08 -11.81 -0.24
CA GLN A 135 13.02 -10.37 -0.50
C GLN A 135 14.01 -9.66 0.44
N TYR A 136 14.94 -8.88 -0.12
CA TYR A 136 15.93 -8.13 0.64
C TYR A 136 15.78 -6.62 0.41
N GLN A 137 15.43 -5.87 1.46
CA GLN A 137 15.22 -4.43 1.39
C GLN A 137 16.55 -3.65 1.40
N VAL A 138 16.78 -2.88 0.34
CA VAL A 138 17.94 -2.01 0.12
C VAL A 138 17.62 -0.57 0.58
N GLY A 139 18.65 0.18 1.00
CA GLY A 139 18.50 1.56 1.51
C GLY A 139 18.06 1.64 2.98
N PRO A 140 17.89 2.82 3.59
CA PRO A 140 17.28 2.96 4.91
C PRO A 140 15.81 2.51 4.88
N LYS A 141 15.27 1.96 5.98
CA LYS A 141 13.83 1.65 6.05
C LYS A 141 12.97 2.91 6.15
N ASP A 142 13.61 4.02 6.51
CA ASP A 142 13.00 5.26 6.98
C ASP A 142 12.71 6.25 5.82
N ILE A 143 13.16 5.94 4.59
CA ILE A 143 12.79 6.68 3.38
C ILE A 143 11.35 6.30 2.99
N ARG A 144 10.37 6.92 3.66
CA ARG A 144 8.93 6.61 3.55
C ARG A 144 8.41 6.59 2.10
N LYS A 145 9.03 7.35 1.19
CA LYS A 145 8.59 7.53 -0.20
C LYS A 145 9.18 6.52 -1.20
N HIS A 146 10.39 6.01 -0.98
CA HIS A 146 11.11 5.19 -1.97
C HIS A 146 11.65 3.91 -1.33
N ARG A 147 11.21 2.75 -1.85
CA ARG A 147 11.66 1.43 -1.43
C ARG A 147 12.23 0.67 -2.61
N PHE A 148 13.39 0.05 -2.39
CA PHE A 148 14.03 -0.87 -3.33
C PHE A 148 14.18 -2.23 -2.65
N ASP A 149 13.71 -3.29 -3.30
CA ASP A 149 13.94 -4.67 -2.87
C ASP A 149 14.66 -5.44 -3.99
N LEU A 150 15.60 -6.30 -3.59
CA LEU A 150 16.10 -7.38 -4.42
C LEU A 150 15.26 -8.63 -4.11
N THR A 151 14.81 -9.35 -5.13
CA THR A 151 14.06 -10.59 -4.98
C THR A 151 14.79 -11.77 -5.61
N VAL A 152 14.66 -12.94 -5.00
CA VAL A 152 15.01 -14.22 -5.63
C VAL A 152 13.87 -15.18 -5.36
N GLY A 153 13.04 -15.38 -6.39
CA GLY A 153 12.01 -16.40 -6.42
C GLY A 153 12.54 -17.79 -6.74
N PHE A 154 11.67 -18.79 -6.61
CA PHE A 154 11.93 -20.16 -7.00
C PHE A 154 10.67 -20.74 -7.68
N GLY A 155 10.80 -21.06 -8.96
CA GLY A 155 9.78 -21.73 -9.78
C GLY A 155 10.22 -23.11 -10.26
N SER A 156 9.40 -23.74 -11.12
CA SER A 156 9.71 -25.01 -11.78
C SER A 156 10.94 -24.95 -12.70
N SER A 157 11.22 -23.77 -13.26
CA SER A 157 12.39 -23.40 -14.07
C SER A 157 13.67 -23.18 -13.25
N GLY A 158 13.58 -23.08 -11.92
CA GLY A 158 14.70 -22.76 -11.03
C GLY A 158 14.55 -21.38 -10.34
N PRO A 159 15.66 -20.76 -9.91
CA PRO A 159 15.61 -19.45 -9.25
C PRO A 159 15.29 -18.32 -10.25
N LYS A 160 14.34 -17.45 -9.88
CA LYS A 160 13.99 -16.23 -10.63
C LYS A 160 14.53 -14.99 -9.91
N PRO A 161 15.75 -14.50 -10.24
CA PRO A 161 16.23 -13.23 -9.69
C PRO A 161 15.40 -12.05 -10.22
N GLY A 162 15.15 -11.06 -9.36
CA GLY A 162 14.40 -9.87 -9.72
C GLY A 162 14.74 -8.64 -8.89
N VAL A 163 14.23 -7.50 -9.33
CA VAL A 163 14.34 -6.21 -8.67
C VAL A 163 12.96 -5.55 -8.63
N LYS A 164 12.65 -4.93 -7.49
CA LYS A 164 11.39 -4.23 -7.26
C LYS A 164 11.65 -2.84 -6.73
N TYR A 165 11.03 -1.85 -7.36
CA TYR A 165 11.01 -0.46 -6.92
C TYR A 165 9.57 -0.07 -6.59
N VAL A 166 9.35 0.51 -5.42
CA VAL A 166 8.08 1.10 -5.01
C VAL A 166 8.32 2.58 -4.71
N TYR A 167 7.52 3.43 -5.34
CA TYR A 167 7.36 4.83 -4.95
C TYR A 167 5.94 5.00 -4.41
N GLN A 168 5.78 5.59 -3.23
CA GLN A 168 4.47 5.90 -2.66
C GLN A 168 4.50 7.29 -2.03
N ASP A 169 3.50 8.11 -2.30
CA ASP A 169 3.47 9.50 -1.84
C ASP A 169 2.03 10.02 -1.70
N ALA A 170 1.82 10.99 -0.81
CA ALA A 170 0.57 11.73 -0.73
C ALA A 170 0.69 12.97 -1.61
N PHE A 171 0.03 12.96 -2.78
CA PHE A 171 0.02 14.09 -3.71
C PHE A 171 -0.95 15.20 -3.27
N ALA A 172 -1.93 14.86 -2.45
CA ALA A 172 -2.78 15.79 -1.71
C ALA A 172 -3.26 15.13 -0.42
N GLU A 173 -3.88 15.93 0.46
CA GLU A 173 -4.45 15.51 1.75
C GLU A 173 -5.32 14.25 1.68
N ASP A 174 -6.09 14.09 0.60
CA ASP A 174 -6.99 12.95 0.38
C ASP A 174 -6.51 11.97 -0.70
N LEU A 175 -5.30 12.14 -1.25
CA LEU A 175 -4.85 11.49 -2.48
C LEU A 175 -3.48 10.83 -2.34
N ASN A 176 -3.46 9.51 -2.08
CA ASN A 176 -2.25 8.69 -2.08
C ASN A 176 -2.00 8.10 -3.48
N PHE A 177 -0.85 8.42 -4.07
CA PHE A 177 -0.32 7.75 -5.26
C PHE A 177 0.66 6.65 -4.88
N ARG A 178 0.66 5.55 -5.64
CA ARG A 178 1.66 4.50 -5.56
C ARG A 178 2.04 4.01 -6.95
N PHE A 179 3.33 4.04 -7.25
CA PHE A 179 3.94 3.35 -8.38
C PHE A 179 4.70 2.11 -7.88
N THR A 180 4.68 1.04 -8.66
CA THR A 180 5.48 -0.16 -8.40
C THR A 180 5.98 -0.71 -9.71
N GLN A 181 7.30 -0.68 -9.90
CA GLN A 181 7.99 -1.36 -11.00
C GLN A 181 8.58 -2.66 -10.48
N ARG A 182 8.39 -3.75 -11.21
CA ARG A 182 9.16 -4.98 -11.06
C ARG A 182 9.87 -5.30 -12.38
N PHE A 183 11.03 -5.92 -12.27
CA PHE A 183 11.64 -6.73 -13.32
C PHE A 183 12.11 -8.05 -12.70
N THR A 184 11.74 -9.17 -13.31
CA THR A 184 12.08 -10.54 -12.88
C THR A 184 12.62 -11.29 -14.09
N TYR A 185 13.67 -12.08 -13.92
CA TYR A 185 14.23 -12.90 -14.99
C TYR A 185 14.09 -14.38 -14.65
N ASP A 186 13.41 -15.13 -15.51
CA ASP A 186 13.30 -16.58 -15.43
C ASP A 186 14.36 -17.25 -16.31
N LEU A 187 15.12 -18.19 -15.74
CA LEU A 187 16.20 -18.90 -16.44
C LEU A 187 15.73 -19.82 -17.60
N GLY A 188 14.45 -20.18 -17.66
CA GLY A 188 13.83 -20.97 -18.73
C GLY A 188 12.67 -20.27 -19.45
N GLU A 189 12.21 -19.10 -18.97
CA GLU A 189 11.07 -18.37 -19.55
C GLU A 189 11.37 -16.92 -19.98
N GLY A 190 12.56 -16.40 -19.66
CA GLY A 190 13.01 -15.06 -20.10
C GLY A 190 12.72 -13.93 -19.12
N GLY A 191 12.94 -12.70 -19.58
CA GLY A 191 12.67 -11.49 -18.81
C GLY A 191 11.19 -11.09 -18.79
N TYR A 192 10.69 -10.68 -17.62
CA TYR A 192 9.38 -10.06 -17.41
C TYR A 192 9.53 -8.74 -16.66
N GLY A 193 8.77 -7.72 -17.07
CA GLY A 193 8.58 -6.48 -16.33
C GLY A 193 7.11 -6.18 -16.09
N SER A 194 6.79 -5.59 -14.94
CA SER A 194 5.46 -5.08 -14.66
C SER A 194 5.52 -3.67 -14.07
N SER A 195 4.70 -2.77 -14.60
CA SER A 195 4.56 -1.38 -14.17
C SER A 195 3.14 -1.20 -13.62
N ARG A 196 3.01 -0.94 -12.33
CA ARG A 196 1.71 -0.78 -11.66
C ARG A 196 1.55 0.63 -11.10
N PHE A 197 0.38 1.20 -11.31
CA PHE A 197 -0.04 2.51 -10.88
C PHE A 197 -1.32 2.38 -10.04
N VAL A 198 -1.32 2.97 -8.85
CA VAL A 198 -2.48 3.01 -7.95
C VAL A 198 -2.69 4.45 -7.51
N LEU A 199 -3.91 4.94 -7.64
CA LEU A 199 -4.32 6.25 -7.15
C LEU A 199 -5.52 6.08 -6.22
N ASP A 200 -5.26 6.23 -4.92
CA ASP A 200 -6.23 6.10 -3.84
C ASP A 200 -6.72 7.49 -3.42
N LYS A 201 -7.98 7.83 -3.72
CA LYS A 201 -8.64 9.05 -3.24
C LYS A 201 -9.62 8.74 -2.12
N ALA A 202 -9.32 9.16 -0.90
CA ALA A 202 -10.26 9.12 0.22
C ALA A 202 -11.42 10.09 -0.02
N LEU A 203 -12.65 9.63 0.19
CA LEU A 203 -13.87 10.45 0.09
C LEU A 203 -14.46 10.77 1.47
N ARG A 204 -14.36 9.83 2.41
CA ARG A 204 -14.80 9.93 3.81
C ARG A 204 -13.95 9.02 4.68
N GLU A 205 -14.13 9.09 6.00
CA GLU A 205 -13.47 8.24 7.02
C GLU A 205 -13.47 6.73 6.75
N ARG A 206 -14.44 6.24 5.97
CA ARG A 206 -14.54 4.84 5.55
C ARG A 206 -14.93 4.68 4.09
N GLU A 207 -14.62 5.65 3.24
CA GLU A 207 -14.92 5.61 1.80
C GLU A 207 -13.72 6.07 0.99
N LEU A 208 -13.33 5.30 -0.03
CA LEU A 208 -12.34 5.72 -1.02
C LEU A 208 -12.72 5.30 -2.44
N VAL A 209 -12.11 5.94 -3.42
CA VAL A 209 -12.06 5.51 -4.81
C VAL A 209 -10.62 5.13 -5.16
N ARG A 210 -10.43 3.95 -5.73
CA ARG A 210 -9.15 3.48 -6.27
C ARG A 210 -9.22 3.45 -7.78
N ALA A 211 -8.36 4.21 -8.45
CA ALA A 211 -7.98 3.93 -9.84
C ALA A 211 -6.72 3.06 -9.82
N TYR A 212 -6.69 2.05 -10.68
CA TYR A 212 -5.60 1.08 -10.80
C TYR A 212 -5.30 0.82 -12.27
N THR A 213 -4.01 0.76 -12.62
CA THR A 213 -3.56 0.30 -13.94
C THR A 213 -2.29 -0.51 -13.79
N ARG A 214 -2.23 -1.67 -14.43
CA ARG A 214 -1.06 -2.53 -14.56
C ARG A 214 -0.72 -2.71 -16.04
N PHE A 215 0.56 -2.65 -16.33
CA PHE A 215 1.15 -3.15 -17.57
C PHE A 215 2.05 -4.35 -17.22
N LEU A 216 2.09 -5.33 -18.10
CA LEU A 216 2.98 -6.49 -18.08
C LEU A 216 3.60 -6.64 -19.46
N TYR A 217 4.90 -6.90 -19.52
CA TYR A 217 5.62 -7.18 -20.76
C TYR A 217 6.73 -8.22 -20.48
N GLY A 218 7.02 -9.10 -21.43
CA GLY A 218 8.09 -10.09 -21.30
C GLY A 218 8.19 -11.01 -22.51
N GLU A 219 9.11 -11.96 -22.47
CA GLU A 219 9.40 -12.85 -23.62
C GLU A 219 8.27 -13.84 -23.96
N LYS A 220 7.27 -14.00 -23.07
CA LYS A 220 6.06 -14.82 -23.28
C LYS A 220 4.74 -14.05 -23.28
N THR A 221 4.74 -12.73 -23.14
CA THR A 221 3.49 -11.95 -23.17
C THR A 221 3.07 -11.67 -24.60
N GLU A 222 1.77 -11.50 -24.85
CA GLU A 222 1.25 -11.14 -26.18
C GLU A 222 1.39 -9.62 -26.41
N GLY A 223 2.65 -9.18 -26.57
CA GLY A 223 3.05 -7.77 -26.61
C GLY A 223 3.10 -7.17 -25.22
N THR A 224 2.47 -6.01 -25.03
CA THR A 224 2.18 -5.46 -23.69
C THR A 224 0.76 -5.85 -23.30
N GLU A 225 0.62 -6.65 -22.25
CA GLU A 225 -0.66 -6.93 -21.60
C GLU A 225 -0.97 -5.84 -20.59
N TRP A 226 -2.24 -5.45 -20.48
CA TRP A 226 -2.66 -4.40 -19.56
C TRP A 226 -3.99 -4.74 -18.87
N SER A 227 -4.12 -4.31 -17.62
CA SER A 227 -5.38 -4.29 -16.88
C SER A 227 -5.59 -2.90 -16.27
N SER A 228 -6.81 -2.38 -16.29
CA SER A 228 -7.16 -1.11 -15.66
C SER A 228 -8.53 -1.20 -15.01
N SER A 229 -8.67 -0.66 -13.81
CA SER A 229 -9.92 -0.68 -13.05
C SER A 229 -10.16 0.60 -12.25
N LEU A 230 -11.44 0.92 -12.08
CA LEU A 230 -11.94 1.96 -11.20
C LEU A 230 -12.84 1.31 -10.16
N SER A 231 -12.57 1.57 -8.89
CA SER A 231 -13.24 0.93 -7.76
C SER A 231 -13.68 1.93 -6.72
N TYR A 232 -14.81 1.65 -6.05
CA TYR A 232 -15.28 2.36 -4.86
C TYR A 232 -15.35 1.39 -3.67
N ALA A 233 -14.67 1.74 -2.59
CA ALA A 233 -14.59 0.92 -1.37
C ALA A 233 -15.25 1.65 -0.20
N ARG A 234 -16.14 0.96 0.52
CA ARG A 234 -16.83 1.48 1.71
C ARG A 234 -16.77 0.51 2.88
N GLY A 235 -16.19 0.96 3.99
CA GLY A 235 -16.23 0.29 5.29
C GLY A 235 -17.48 0.61 6.11
N TRP A 236 -18.00 -0.39 6.80
CA TRP A 236 -19.17 -0.29 7.65
C TRP A 236 -19.03 -1.14 8.92
N LYS A 237 -19.89 -0.87 9.91
CA LYS A 237 -19.94 -1.60 11.19
C LYS A 237 -21.40 -1.96 11.44
N GLY A 238 -21.68 -3.25 11.58
CA GLY A 238 -23.04 -3.73 11.89
C GLY A 238 -23.36 -3.62 13.37
N ASP A 239 -24.64 -3.71 13.72
CA ASP A 239 -25.16 -3.54 15.09
C ASP A 239 -24.53 -4.52 16.09
N SER A 240 -24.16 -5.72 15.61
CA SER A 240 -23.44 -6.74 16.38
C SER A 240 -21.96 -6.40 16.63
N GLY A 241 -21.55 -5.13 16.52
CA GLY A 241 -20.19 -4.62 16.70
C GLY A 241 -19.18 -4.98 15.59
N ARG A 242 -19.50 -5.95 14.72
CA ARG A 242 -18.59 -6.50 13.70
C ARG A 242 -18.36 -5.54 12.55
N VAL A 243 -17.13 -5.46 12.06
CA VAL A 243 -16.80 -4.70 10.84
C VAL A 243 -17.11 -5.51 9.58
N GLY A 244 -17.47 -4.78 8.53
CA GLY A 244 -17.66 -5.28 7.18
C GLY A 244 -17.32 -4.21 6.16
N ALA A 245 -17.26 -4.59 4.91
CA ALA A 245 -16.95 -3.67 3.82
C ALA A 245 -17.55 -4.15 2.51
N THR A 246 -17.78 -3.19 1.62
CA THR A 246 -18.23 -3.38 0.24
C THR A 246 -17.25 -2.71 -0.70
N TRP A 247 -16.82 -3.42 -1.73
CA TRP A 247 -15.97 -2.94 -2.81
C TRP A 247 -16.71 -3.15 -4.12
N LEU A 248 -17.02 -2.07 -4.83
CA LEU A 248 -17.61 -2.11 -6.17
C LEU A 248 -16.51 -1.81 -7.18
N TYR A 249 -16.39 -2.59 -8.25
CA TYR A 249 -15.40 -2.35 -9.31
C TYR A 249 -16.02 -2.38 -10.69
N LEU A 250 -15.37 -1.66 -11.60
CA LEU A 250 -15.42 -1.85 -13.04
C LEU A 250 -13.99 -1.82 -13.60
N GLY A 251 -13.73 -2.54 -14.69
CA GLY A 251 -12.42 -2.57 -15.31
C GLY A 251 -12.43 -3.18 -16.70
N ALA A 252 -11.26 -3.14 -17.33
CA ALA A 252 -10.99 -3.74 -18.63
C ALA A 252 -9.56 -4.31 -18.64
N ASP A 253 -9.38 -5.38 -19.40
CA ASP A 253 -8.09 -6.00 -19.66
C ASP A 253 -7.89 -6.24 -21.16
N GLY A 254 -6.65 -6.20 -21.63
CA GLY A 254 -6.31 -6.18 -23.05
C GLY A 254 -4.84 -6.43 -23.33
N GLN A 255 -4.48 -6.41 -24.61
CA GLN A 255 -3.10 -6.62 -25.06
C GLN A 255 -2.82 -5.84 -26.36
N THR A 256 -1.55 -5.59 -26.67
CA THR A 256 -1.14 -4.80 -27.85
C THR A 256 -0.75 -5.61 -29.08
N GLU A 257 -0.48 -6.91 -28.95
CA GLU A 257 -0.10 -7.79 -30.08
C GLU A 257 -0.99 -9.05 -30.10
N PRO A 258 -1.20 -9.71 -31.26
CA PRO A 258 -0.82 -9.28 -32.61
C PRO A 258 -1.60 -8.05 -33.11
N TYR A 259 -2.61 -7.61 -32.36
CA TYR A 259 -3.35 -6.36 -32.55
C TYR A 259 -3.62 -5.72 -31.18
N ASP A 260 -3.87 -4.41 -31.15
CA ASP A 260 -4.32 -3.70 -29.94
C ASP A 260 -5.83 -3.88 -29.75
N PHE A 261 -6.24 -4.60 -28.70
CA PHE A 261 -7.65 -4.80 -28.36
C PHE A 261 -7.89 -5.06 -26.87
N VAL A 262 -9.12 -4.78 -26.44
CA VAL A 262 -9.65 -5.15 -25.12
C VAL A 262 -10.13 -6.60 -25.18
N LYS A 263 -9.55 -7.48 -24.37
CA LYS A 263 -9.95 -8.89 -24.21
C LYS A 263 -11.29 -9.00 -23.49
N ASN A 264 -11.46 -8.23 -22.41
CA ASN A 264 -12.58 -8.39 -21.50
C ASN A 264 -12.92 -7.10 -20.75
N TYR A 265 -14.21 -6.94 -20.44
CA TYR A 265 -14.73 -5.92 -19.53
C TYR A 265 -15.30 -6.58 -18.28
N LYS A 266 -14.79 -6.18 -17.12
CA LYS A 266 -15.13 -6.71 -15.79
C LYS A 266 -16.00 -5.73 -15.02
N VAL A 267 -17.07 -6.21 -14.39
CA VAL A 267 -17.86 -5.45 -13.39
C VAL A 267 -18.26 -6.36 -12.24
N GLY A 268 -18.30 -5.87 -11.01
CA GLY A 268 -18.60 -6.73 -9.86
C GLY A 268 -18.53 -6.05 -8.50
N ALA A 269 -18.79 -6.83 -7.46
CA ALA A 269 -18.91 -6.36 -6.10
C ALA A 269 -18.38 -7.38 -5.08
N ARG A 270 -17.25 -7.09 -4.44
CA ARG A 270 -16.68 -7.87 -3.33
C ARG A 270 -17.26 -7.40 -2.00
N PHE A 271 -17.99 -8.27 -1.32
CA PHE A 271 -18.52 -8.06 0.03
C PHE A 271 -17.72 -8.89 1.03
N ARG A 272 -17.11 -8.26 2.04
CA ARG A 272 -16.36 -8.97 3.09
C ARG A 272 -16.80 -8.56 4.49
N ARG A 273 -16.91 -9.53 5.40
CA ARG A 273 -17.38 -9.31 6.79
C ARG A 273 -16.60 -10.17 7.78
N GLN A 274 -16.28 -9.59 8.94
CA GLN A 274 -15.78 -10.31 10.11
C GLN A 274 -16.81 -11.36 10.57
N ALA A 275 -16.34 -12.57 10.84
CA ALA A 275 -17.17 -13.73 11.17
C ALA A 275 -17.49 -13.79 12.68
N TYR A 276 -17.39 -14.98 13.30
CA TYR A 276 -17.55 -15.17 14.74
C TYR A 276 -16.22 -15.12 15.52
N ARG A 277 -15.09 -15.00 14.80
CA ARG A 277 -13.74 -14.72 15.30
C ARG A 277 -13.16 -13.54 14.54
N ASP A 278 -12.27 -12.79 15.18
CA ASP A 278 -11.75 -11.53 14.63
C ASP A 278 -10.70 -11.75 13.54
N TRP A 279 -10.09 -12.93 13.51
CA TRP A 279 -9.18 -13.40 12.45
C TRP A 279 -9.91 -14.07 11.27
N LEU A 280 -11.21 -14.37 11.40
CA LEU A 280 -11.98 -15.09 10.38
C LEU A 280 -12.91 -14.13 9.64
N PHE A 281 -12.91 -14.22 8.32
CA PHE A 281 -13.73 -13.39 7.44
C PHE A 281 -14.48 -14.27 6.45
N TRP A 282 -15.68 -13.83 6.07
CA TRP A 282 -16.39 -14.34 4.89
C TRP A 282 -16.32 -13.28 3.80
N GLU A 283 -16.07 -13.72 2.57
CA GLU A 283 -15.89 -12.90 1.36
C GLU A 283 -16.80 -13.51 0.27
N ILE A 284 -17.58 -12.68 -0.42
CA ILE A 284 -18.47 -13.09 -1.53
C ILE A 284 -18.30 -12.07 -2.64
N GLU A 285 -18.12 -12.53 -3.87
CA GLU A 285 -17.82 -11.67 -5.02
C GLU A 285 -18.59 -12.07 -6.29
N PRO A 286 -19.86 -11.67 -6.42
CA PRO A 286 -20.50 -11.62 -7.73
C PRO A 286 -19.73 -10.71 -8.68
N SER A 287 -19.39 -11.24 -9.85
CA SER A 287 -18.79 -10.50 -10.97
C SER A 287 -19.39 -10.95 -12.30
N TYR A 288 -19.24 -10.10 -13.32
CA TYR A 288 -19.60 -10.38 -14.70
C TYR A 288 -18.43 -9.96 -15.60
N ASN A 289 -18.07 -10.83 -16.54
CA ASN A 289 -16.92 -10.69 -17.42
C ASN A 289 -17.39 -10.81 -18.87
N TRP A 290 -17.43 -9.68 -19.58
CA TRP A 290 -17.75 -9.61 -20.99
C TRP A 290 -16.45 -9.74 -21.80
N ARG A 291 -16.10 -10.98 -22.15
CA ARG A 291 -15.02 -11.29 -23.09
C ARG A 291 -15.46 -10.98 -24.53
N VAL A 292 -14.58 -10.37 -25.32
CA VAL A 292 -14.82 -9.85 -26.68
C VAL A 292 -14.38 -10.86 -27.74
#